data_AF-A0AAV5UXC5-F1
#
_entry.id   AF-A0AAV5UXC5-F1
#
_cell.length_a   1.000
_cell.length_b   1.000
_cell.length_c   1.000
_cell.angle_alpha   90.00
_cell.angle_beta   90.00
_cell.angle_gamma   90.00
#
_symmetry.space_group_name_H-M   'P 1'
#
loop_
_entity.id
_entity.type
_entity.pdbx_description
1 polymer ?
#
loop_
_entity_poly.entity_id
_entity_poly.type
_entity_poly.pdbx_seq_one_letter_code
_entity_poly.pdbx_strand_id
1 'polypeptide(L)'
;MYGRRAAGSPKTPALVRWALILAATLSLSAAVPIEKWECGAEDFFGLNLAKTIMRNEVVEKCPHFAAEINHCCVVHDDCYGRQKGQEKCDADFRDCQMHVLNDERAGPCQSIVEVAIAAIDYGGESAYKNSVNYVEPHEAELPHLCRPERTMGVYFDYLYLSCPTIKKAVSSCCDQLLTCPDSPLGRNRTECASRAMTCLKGARADEHEGFNLGHCDRALDRTRKYLVLDYINEGSAHGPPKKSHAPELFVHSNQAFVLLMCLSFLCAFGLLFTTFKYYRLRTENKERKYSTITLSTA
;
A
#
# COMPACT_ATOMS: atom_id res chain seq x y z
N MET A 1 57.70 -37.68 -10.95
CA MET A 1 57.09 -36.42 -11.42
C MET A 1 55.63 -36.70 -11.78
N TYR A 2 54.69 -36.36 -10.89
CA TYR A 2 53.24 -36.50 -11.15
C TYR A 2 52.68 -35.14 -11.52
N GLY A 3 52.26 -34.98 -12.78
CA GLY A 3 51.67 -33.74 -13.28
C GLY A 3 50.24 -33.56 -12.78
N ARG A 4 49.98 -32.48 -12.04
CA ARG A 4 48.63 -32.02 -11.68
C ARG A 4 47.93 -31.52 -12.95
N ARG A 5 46.83 -32.18 -13.36
CA ARG A 5 45.88 -31.61 -14.31
C ARG A 5 45.00 -30.61 -13.59
N ALA A 6 45.00 -29.36 -14.06
CA ALA A 6 44.09 -28.33 -13.60
C ALA A 6 42.65 -28.70 -14.01
N ALA A 7 41.76 -28.83 -13.04
CA ALA A 7 40.34 -29.03 -13.28
C ALA A 7 39.74 -27.74 -13.84
N GLY A 8 39.24 -27.80 -15.08
CA GLY A 8 38.55 -26.69 -15.74
C GLY A 8 37.23 -26.39 -15.02
N SER A 9 37.06 -25.12 -14.62
CA SER A 9 35.82 -24.63 -14.01
C SER A 9 34.63 -24.80 -14.97
N PRO A 10 33.50 -25.38 -14.54
CA PRO A 10 32.33 -25.55 -15.39
C PRO A 10 31.75 -24.18 -15.75
N LYS A 11 31.70 -23.89 -17.06
CA LYS A 11 31.06 -22.69 -17.60
C LYS A 11 29.56 -22.81 -17.42
N THR A 12 29.02 -22.15 -16.38
CA THR A 12 27.56 -21.98 -16.24
C THR A 12 27.02 -21.23 -17.47
N PRO A 13 26.01 -21.74 -18.18
CA PRO A 13 25.49 -21.12 -19.40
C PRO A 13 24.91 -19.72 -19.09
N ALA A 14 25.20 -18.75 -19.96
CA ALA A 14 24.82 -17.34 -19.79
C ALA A 14 23.30 -17.13 -19.58
N LEU A 15 22.47 -18.07 -20.06
CA LEU A 15 21.02 -18.07 -19.86
C LEU A 15 20.61 -18.23 -18.39
N VAL A 16 21.37 -18.98 -17.57
CA VAL A 16 21.08 -19.15 -16.13
C VAL A 16 21.36 -17.87 -15.34
N ARG A 17 22.35 -17.07 -15.78
CA ARG A 17 22.64 -15.75 -15.18
C ARG A 17 21.52 -14.74 -15.45
N TRP A 18 20.97 -14.69 -16.67
CA TRP A 18 19.84 -13.81 -16.97
C TRP A 18 18.54 -14.21 -16.26
N ALA A 19 18.28 -15.52 -16.12
CA ALA A 19 17.13 -16.02 -15.37
C ALA A 19 17.19 -15.66 -13.87
N LEU A 20 18.37 -15.69 -13.25
CA LEU A 20 18.56 -15.29 -11.85
C LEU A 20 18.43 -13.76 -11.63
N ILE A 21 18.82 -12.94 -12.62
CA ILE A 21 18.64 -11.48 -12.57
C ILE A 21 17.15 -11.11 -12.72
N LEU A 22 16.41 -11.81 -13.59
CA LEU A 22 14.96 -11.64 -13.73
C LEU A 22 14.17 -12.17 -12.52
N ALA A 23 14.65 -13.22 -11.85
CA ALA A 23 14.03 -13.72 -10.61
C ALA A 23 14.30 -12.81 -9.40
N ALA A 24 15.37 -12.01 -9.41
CA ALA A 24 15.72 -11.10 -8.33
C ALA A 24 14.95 -9.77 -8.34
N THR A 25 14.27 -9.41 -9.44
CA THR A 25 13.48 -8.17 -9.54
C THR A 25 12.01 -8.33 -9.14
N LEU A 26 11.54 -9.53 -8.85
CA LEU A 26 10.24 -9.76 -8.20
C LEU A 26 10.41 -9.92 -6.68
N SER A 27 11.06 -8.95 -6.04
CA SER A 27 10.75 -8.72 -4.62
C SER A 27 9.44 -7.95 -4.62
N LEU A 28 8.33 -8.69 -4.71
CA LEU A 28 6.99 -8.17 -4.45
C LEU A 28 7.02 -7.73 -2.98
N SER A 29 7.37 -6.46 -2.73
CA SER A 29 7.21 -5.86 -1.42
C SER A 29 5.77 -6.12 -0.99
N ALA A 30 5.59 -6.54 0.26
CA ALA A 30 4.29 -6.78 0.86
C ALA A 30 3.49 -5.46 0.91
N ALA A 31 2.96 -5.06 -0.24
CA ALA A 31 2.23 -3.83 -0.43
C ALA A 31 0.83 -4.01 0.15
N VAL A 32 0.36 -3.01 0.91
CA VAL A 32 -1.02 -2.96 1.39
C VAL A 32 -1.94 -3.07 0.16
N PRO A 33 -2.87 -4.03 0.11
CA PRO A 33 -3.79 -4.17 -1.03
C PRO A 33 -4.74 -2.96 -1.11
N ILE A 34 -5.23 -2.63 -2.31
CA ILE A 34 -6.04 -1.41 -2.52
C ILE A 34 -7.35 -1.44 -1.70
N GLU A 35 -7.88 -2.64 -1.48
CA GLU A 35 -9.10 -2.89 -0.70
C GLU A 35 -8.90 -2.59 0.79
N LYS A 36 -7.65 -2.50 1.26
CA LYS A 36 -7.30 -2.12 2.64
C LYS A 36 -6.71 -0.72 2.74
N TRP A 37 -6.60 -0.01 1.62
CA TRP A 37 -6.00 1.30 1.57
C TRP A 37 -7.05 2.39 1.78
N GLU A 38 -6.88 3.20 2.81
CA GLU A 38 -7.84 4.22 3.23
C GLU A 38 -7.33 5.65 2.97
N CYS A 39 -6.02 5.88 2.80
CA CYS A 39 -5.54 7.24 2.51
C CYS A 39 -6.03 7.76 1.16
N GLY A 40 -6.80 8.85 1.18
CA GLY A 40 -7.26 9.58 0.01
C GLY A 40 -8.76 9.78 0.05
N ALA A 41 -9.23 10.87 -0.56
CA ALA A 41 -10.66 11.16 -0.59
C ALA A 41 -11.45 10.03 -1.27
N GLU A 42 -12.59 9.68 -0.66
CA GLU A 42 -13.56 8.80 -1.30
C GLU A 42 -14.14 9.47 -2.55
N ASP A 43 -14.30 8.64 -3.57
CA ASP A 43 -14.86 8.89 -4.89
C ASP A 43 -15.42 10.27 -5.26
N PHE A 44 -14.69 10.94 -6.17
CA PHE A 44 -15.30 11.83 -7.16
C PHE A 44 -15.60 11.00 -8.43
N PHE A 45 -16.88 10.75 -8.72
CA PHE A 45 -17.39 9.90 -9.83
C PHE A 45 -17.16 8.38 -9.74
N GLY A 46 -16.87 7.81 -8.57
CA GLY A 46 -16.80 6.34 -8.41
C GLY A 46 -15.50 5.67 -8.90
N LEU A 47 -14.40 6.43 -9.03
CA LEU A 47 -13.14 5.99 -9.67
C LEU A 47 -11.95 5.73 -8.72
N ASN A 48 -12.15 5.82 -7.41
CA ASN A 48 -11.23 5.80 -6.26
C ASN A 48 -9.84 6.35 -6.57
N LEU A 49 -9.81 7.44 -7.35
CA LEU A 49 -8.60 7.89 -8.03
C LEU A 49 -7.59 8.42 -7.04
N ALA A 50 -8.03 9.22 -6.05
CA ALA A 50 -7.16 9.75 -5.01
C ALA A 50 -6.56 8.61 -4.16
N LYS A 51 -7.39 7.66 -3.70
CA LYS A 51 -6.93 6.46 -2.96
C LYS A 51 -5.90 5.67 -3.79
N THR A 52 -6.18 5.42 -5.06
CA THR A 52 -5.28 4.66 -5.96
C THR A 52 -3.94 5.37 -6.19
N ILE A 53 -3.96 6.67 -6.47
CA ILE A 53 -2.74 7.46 -6.69
C ILE A 53 -1.92 7.48 -5.40
N MET A 54 -2.52 7.83 -4.27
CA MET A 54 -1.82 7.89 -2.99
C MET A 54 -1.19 6.55 -2.62
N ARG A 55 -1.93 5.45 -2.79
CA ARG A 55 -1.40 4.10 -2.57
C ARG A 55 -0.19 3.82 -3.44
N ASN A 56 -0.28 4.06 -4.75
CA ASN A 56 0.79 3.71 -5.67
C ASN A 56 2.05 4.54 -5.38
N GLU A 57 1.89 5.84 -5.12
CA GLU A 57 2.99 6.72 -4.72
C GLU A 57 3.67 6.24 -3.42
N VAL A 58 2.88 5.86 -2.41
CA VAL A 58 3.40 5.35 -1.14
C VAL A 58 4.07 3.99 -1.32
N VAL A 59 3.45 3.05 -2.04
CA VAL A 59 4.02 1.72 -2.25
C VAL A 59 5.31 1.79 -3.07
N GLU A 60 5.42 2.72 -4.01
CA GLU A 60 6.61 2.90 -4.85
C GLU A 60 7.75 3.58 -4.08
N LYS A 61 7.48 4.72 -3.42
CA LYS A 61 8.52 5.53 -2.78
C LYS A 61 8.78 5.12 -1.33
N CYS A 62 7.76 4.60 -0.67
CA CYS A 62 7.69 4.35 0.78
C CYS A 62 7.10 2.99 1.17
N PRO A 63 7.50 1.89 0.50
CA PRO A 63 6.89 0.58 0.73
C PRO A 63 6.97 0.14 2.21
N HIS A 64 8.02 0.56 2.91
CA HIS A 64 8.29 0.19 4.30
C HIS A 64 7.38 0.85 5.33
N PHE A 65 6.77 1.97 4.97
CA PHE A 65 5.92 2.78 5.84
C PHE A 65 4.48 2.84 5.33
N ALA A 66 4.16 2.07 4.29
CA ALA A 66 2.85 2.08 3.66
C ALA A 66 1.74 1.72 4.64
N ALA A 67 1.94 0.70 5.48
CA ALA A 67 0.94 0.27 6.45
C ALA A 67 0.73 1.29 7.59
N GLU A 68 1.78 2.01 7.96
CA GLU A 68 1.78 3.03 9.01
C GLU A 68 1.14 4.33 8.54
N ILE A 69 1.52 4.79 7.34
CA ILE A 69 0.88 5.93 6.67
C ILE A 69 -0.61 5.63 6.49
N ASN A 70 -0.94 4.43 6.02
CA ASN A 70 -2.33 4.00 5.85
C ASN A 70 -3.10 3.96 7.18
N HIS A 71 -2.48 3.46 8.24
CA HIS A 71 -3.08 3.44 9.57
C HIS A 71 -3.44 4.83 10.07
N CYS A 72 -2.59 5.84 9.84
CA CYS A 72 -2.91 7.22 10.21
C CYS A 72 -4.20 7.70 9.51
N CYS A 73 -4.42 7.33 8.26
CA CYS A 73 -5.66 7.65 7.54
C CYS A 73 -6.86 6.88 8.11
N VAL A 74 -6.72 5.60 8.45
CA VAL A 74 -7.80 4.82 9.09
C VAL A 74 -8.28 5.49 10.39
N VAL A 75 -7.33 5.95 11.22
CA VAL A 75 -7.64 6.61 12.50
C VAL A 75 -8.27 7.98 12.26
N HIS A 76 -7.78 8.74 11.26
CA HIS A 76 -8.35 10.05 10.90
C HIS A 76 -9.77 9.94 10.37
N ASP A 77 -10.05 8.99 9.48
CA ASP A 77 -11.39 8.74 8.93
C ASP A 77 -12.36 8.30 10.03
N ASP A 78 -11.94 7.45 10.99
CA ASP A 78 -12.76 7.10 12.17
C ASP A 78 -13.02 8.34 13.05
N CYS A 79 -12.02 9.18 13.27
CA CYS A 79 -12.15 10.42 14.03
C CYS A 79 -13.15 11.39 13.38
N TYR A 80 -13.07 11.53 12.04
CA TYR A 80 -14.00 12.30 11.23
C TYR A 80 -15.41 11.72 11.27
N GLY A 81 -15.58 10.42 11.01
CA GLY A 81 -16.90 9.77 11.01
C GLY A 81 -17.61 9.87 12.37
N ARG A 82 -16.85 9.87 13.47
CA ARG A 82 -17.37 10.06 14.83
C ARG A 82 -17.48 11.51 15.27
N GLN A 83 -17.13 12.46 14.40
CA GLN A 83 -17.28 13.89 14.65
C GLN A 83 -16.60 14.37 15.95
N LYS A 84 -15.37 13.93 16.20
CA LYS A 84 -14.62 14.26 17.43
C LYS A 84 -14.00 15.67 17.47
N GLY A 85 -14.32 16.50 16.48
CA GLY A 85 -13.76 17.83 16.27
C GLY A 85 -12.66 17.82 15.21
N GLN A 86 -12.87 18.61 14.15
CA GLN A 86 -11.96 18.68 13.01
C GLN A 86 -10.51 18.99 13.41
N GLU A 87 -10.30 20.08 14.15
CA GLU A 87 -8.96 20.53 14.56
C GLU A 87 -8.21 19.45 15.34
N LYS A 88 -8.91 18.74 16.22
CA LYS A 88 -8.34 17.62 16.97
C LYS A 88 -7.94 16.48 16.03
N CYS A 89 -8.85 16.04 15.16
CA CYS A 89 -8.58 14.95 14.22
C CYS A 89 -7.41 15.29 13.28
N ASP A 90 -7.36 16.52 12.76
CA ASP A 90 -6.31 16.99 11.86
C ASP A 90 -4.95 17.10 12.54
N ALA A 91 -4.93 17.55 13.81
CA ALA A 91 -3.72 17.55 14.63
C ALA A 91 -3.21 16.12 14.91
N ASP A 92 -4.10 15.22 15.34
CA ASP A 92 -3.74 13.83 15.63
C ASP A 92 -3.24 13.10 14.35
N PHE A 93 -3.87 13.36 13.20
CA PHE A 93 -3.42 12.84 11.91
C PHE A 93 -2.02 13.35 11.55
N ARG A 94 -1.78 14.66 11.70
CA ARG A 94 -0.48 15.27 11.43
C ARG A 94 0.60 14.65 12.31
N ASP A 95 0.35 14.51 13.60
CA ASP A 95 1.29 13.89 14.53
C ASP A 95 1.57 12.43 14.16
N CYS A 96 0.53 11.68 13.76
CA CYS A 96 0.67 10.31 13.29
C CYS A 96 1.56 10.21 12.03
N GLN A 97 1.31 11.05 11.01
CA GLN A 97 2.10 11.06 9.78
C GLN A 97 3.55 11.51 10.05
N MET A 98 3.75 12.54 10.88
CA MET A 98 5.08 13.01 11.24
C MET A 98 5.87 11.97 12.04
N HIS A 99 5.20 11.11 12.81
CA HIS A 99 5.85 10.01 13.51
C HIS A 99 6.55 9.03 12.55
N VAL A 100 6.03 8.84 11.34
CA VAL A 100 6.67 8.03 10.29
C VAL A 100 8.04 8.58 9.94
N LEU A 101 8.19 9.91 9.90
CA LEU A 101 9.42 10.60 9.53
C LEU A 101 10.51 10.59 10.62
N ASN A 102 10.19 10.11 11.83
CA ASN A 102 11.18 9.94 12.89
C ASN A 102 12.14 8.76 12.63
N ASP A 103 11.78 7.84 11.73
CA ASP A 103 12.67 6.77 11.29
C ASP A 103 13.63 7.32 10.23
N GLU A 104 14.95 7.17 10.43
CA GLU A 104 15.98 7.68 9.51
C GLU A 104 15.82 7.16 8.07
N ARG A 105 15.12 6.03 7.91
CA ARG A 105 14.85 5.39 6.61
C ARG A 105 13.63 5.99 5.89
N ALA A 106 12.88 6.88 6.54
CA ALA A 106 11.68 7.50 6.01
C ALA A 106 11.93 8.74 5.13
N GLY A 107 13.19 9.06 4.82
CA GLY A 107 13.55 10.18 3.93
C GLY A 107 12.75 10.23 2.61
N PRO A 108 12.56 9.11 1.89
CA PRO A 108 11.73 9.07 0.68
C PRO A 108 10.24 9.43 0.90
N CYS A 109 9.76 9.39 2.15
CA CYS A 109 8.36 9.58 2.53
C CYS A 109 8.01 11.00 2.88
N GLN A 110 9.01 11.85 3.06
CA GLN A 110 8.81 13.23 3.48
C GLN A 110 7.83 13.97 2.56
N SER A 111 8.05 13.93 1.24
CA SER A 111 7.18 14.64 0.29
C SER A 111 5.74 14.10 0.29
N ILE A 112 5.55 12.79 0.49
CA ILE A 112 4.22 12.18 0.56
C ILE A 112 3.49 12.60 1.83
N VAL A 113 4.19 12.58 2.97
CA VAL A 113 3.65 13.02 4.26
C VAL A 113 3.27 14.50 4.20
N GLU A 114 4.14 15.34 3.65
CA GLU A 114 3.87 16.78 3.47
C GLU A 114 2.65 17.03 2.57
N VAL A 115 2.49 16.27 1.48
CA VAL A 115 1.32 16.36 0.59
C VAL A 115 0.04 15.90 1.30
N ALA A 116 0.08 14.80 2.05
CA ALA A 116 -1.07 14.30 2.80
C ALA A 116 -1.53 15.33 3.86
N ILE A 117 -0.56 15.95 4.55
CA ILE A 117 -0.82 17.02 5.52
C ILE A 117 -1.37 18.27 4.82
N ALA A 118 -0.80 18.69 3.69
CA ALA A 118 -1.33 19.83 2.95
C ALA A 118 -2.77 19.56 2.47
N ALA A 119 -3.08 18.32 2.06
CA ALA A 119 -4.42 17.96 1.61
C ALA A 119 -5.49 18.16 2.70
N ILE A 120 -5.18 17.86 3.97
CA ILE A 120 -6.11 18.13 5.07
C ILE A 120 -6.21 19.64 5.38
N ASP A 121 -5.13 20.41 5.24
CA ASP A 121 -5.17 21.86 5.47
C ASP A 121 -6.07 22.59 4.45
N TYR A 122 -6.11 22.09 3.21
CA TYR A 122 -6.95 22.68 2.15
C TYR A 122 -8.33 22.05 2.02
N GLY A 123 -8.48 20.75 2.31
CA GLY A 123 -9.69 19.97 2.04
C GLY A 123 -10.37 19.38 3.27
N GLY A 124 -9.72 19.43 4.44
CA GLY A 124 -10.17 18.77 5.68
C GLY A 124 -11.52 19.26 6.15
N GLU A 125 -11.81 20.57 6.07
CA GLU A 125 -13.10 21.12 6.53
C GLU A 125 -14.28 20.54 5.74
N SER A 126 -14.13 20.41 4.42
CA SER A 126 -15.15 19.82 3.56
C SER A 126 -15.32 18.33 3.86
N ALA A 127 -14.21 17.60 3.94
CA ALA A 127 -14.22 16.17 4.26
C ALA A 127 -14.84 15.88 5.63
N TYR A 128 -14.52 16.69 6.66
CA TYR A 128 -15.06 16.57 8.01
C TYR A 128 -16.57 16.83 8.07
N LYS A 129 -17.06 17.85 7.34
CA LYS A 129 -18.50 18.11 7.26
C LYS A 129 -19.25 17.01 6.53
N ASN A 130 -18.62 16.40 5.52
CA ASN A 130 -19.23 15.34 4.74
C ASN A 130 -19.28 13.99 5.48
N SER A 131 -18.44 13.77 6.49
CA SER A 131 -18.38 12.52 7.25
C SER A 131 -19.46 12.39 8.34
N VAL A 132 -20.32 13.39 8.55
CA VAL A 132 -21.40 13.37 9.56
C VAL A 132 -22.34 12.17 9.41
N ASN A 133 -22.56 11.72 8.17
CA ASN A 133 -23.42 10.57 7.87
C ASN A 133 -22.62 9.29 7.61
N TYR A 134 -21.33 9.26 7.94
CA TYR A 134 -20.52 8.06 7.78
C TYR A 134 -21.03 6.99 8.76
N VAL A 135 -21.47 5.88 8.19
CA VAL A 135 -21.84 4.68 8.94
C VAL A 135 -20.78 3.64 8.64
N GLU A 136 -20.14 3.12 9.68
CA GLU A 136 -19.18 2.03 9.52
C GLU A 136 -19.89 0.84 8.84
N PRO A 137 -19.30 0.24 7.79
CA PRO A 137 -19.91 -0.89 7.10
C PRO A 137 -20.28 -2.01 8.07
N HIS A 138 -21.39 -2.70 7.79
CA HIS A 138 -21.83 -3.78 8.67
C HIS A 138 -20.78 -4.90 8.71
N GLU A 139 -20.66 -5.64 9.81
CA GLU A 139 -19.61 -6.66 10.00
C GLU A 139 -19.59 -7.74 8.90
N ALA A 140 -20.75 -8.07 8.33
CA ALA A 140 -20.86 -8.98 7.18
C ALA A 140 -20.22 -8.44 5.89
N GLU A 141 -19.98 -7.12 5.83
CA GLU A 141 -19.35 -6.38 4.75
C GLU A 141 -17.89 -6.03 5.07
N LEU A 142 -17.33 -6.54 6.18
CA LEU A 142 -15.91 -6.43 6.55
C LEU A 142 -15.12 -7.74 6.31
N PRO A 143 -15.16 -8.39 5.12
CA PRO A 143 -14.42 -9.62 4.85
C PRO A 143 -12.89 -9.43 4.81
N HIS A 144 -12.40 -8.21 5.10
CA HIS A 144 -11.01 -7.80 4.98
C HIS A 144 -10.30 -7.56 6.31
N LEU A 145 -10.95 -7.84 7.45
CA LEU A 145 -10.28 -7.77 8.75
C LEU A 145 -9.05 -8.68 8.74
N CYS A 146 -7.93 -8.10 9.13
CA CYS A 146 -6.67 -8.82 9.24
C CYS A 146 -6.75 -9.85 10.36
N ARG A 147 -6.36 -11.09 10.07
CA ARG A 147 -6.34 -12.19 11.05
C ARG A 147 -4.99 -12.87 10.98
N PRO A 148 -4.09 -12.67 11.97
CA PRO A 148 -2.83 -13.36 12.00
C PRO A 148 -3.04 -14.88 12.10
N GLU A 149 -2.11 -15.65 11.55
CA GLU A 149 -2.16 -17.10 11.71
C GLU A 149 -1.97 -17.52 13.18
N ARG A 150 -2.38 -18.77 13.49
CA ARG A 150 -2.15 -19.45 14.78
C ARG A 150 -2.83 -18.77 15.97
N THR A 151 -2.22 -18.88 17.16
CA THR A 151 -2.74 -18.40 18.44
C THR A 151 -2.99 -16.90 18.43
N MET A 152 -2.22 -16.14 17.66
CA MET A 152 -2.37 -14.69 17.52
C MET A 152 -3.71 -14.28 16.91
N GLY A 153 -4.24 -15.07 15.97
CA GLY A 153 -5.56 -14.85 15.38
C GLY A 153 -6.67 -14.77 16.43
N VAL A 154 -6.63 -15.65 17.43
CA VAL A 154 -7.65 -15.72 18.50
C VAL A 154 -7.69 -14.43 19.33
N TYR A 155 -6.55 -13.79 19.56
CA TYR A 155 -6.51 -12.52 20.32
C TYR A 155 -7.03 -11.34 19.50
N PHE A 156 -6.78 -11.31 18.19
CA PHE A 156 -7.38 -10.31 17.32
C PHE A 156 -8.89 -10.51 17.18
N ASP A 157 -9.37 -11.75 17.08
CA ASP A 157 -10.81 -12.05 17.08
C ASP A 157 -11.49 -11.58 18.36
N TYR A 158 -10.87 -11.88 19.51
CA TYR A 158 -11.36 -11.39 20.79
C TYR A 158 -11.36 -9.87 20.85
N LEU A 159 -10.37 -9.21 20.24
CA LEU A 159 -10.28 -7.76 20.18
C LEU A 159 -11.39 -7.16 19.30
N TYR A 160 -11.68 -7.74 18.14
CA TYR A 160 -12.78 -7.31 17.27
C TYR A 160 -14.15 -7.45 17.95
N LEU A 161 -14.35 -8.53 18.71
CA LEU A 161 -15.58 -8.72 19.49
C LEU A 161 -15.68 -7.74 20.67
N SER A 162 -14.54 -7.41 21.29
CA SER A 162 -14.48 -6.58 22.49
C SER A 162 -14.53 -5.09 22.20
N CYS A 163 -14.09 -4.67 21.01
CA CYS A 163 -13.87 -3.29 20.60
C CYS A 163 -14.56 -3.02 19.25
N PRO A 164 -15.89 -3.15 19.17
CA PRO A 164 -16.58 -3.20 17.89
C PRO A 164 -16.47 -1.91 17.08
N THR A 165 -16.26 -0.77 17.74
CA THR A 165 -16.18 0.53 17.06
C THR A 165 -14.82 0.82 16.44
N ILE A 166 -13.74 0.15 16.88
CA ILE A 166 -12.37 0.39 16.39
C ILE A 166 -11.85 -0.77 15.52
N LYS A 167 -12.74 -1.59 14.95
CA LYS A 167 -12.35 -2.79 14.17
C LYS A 167 -11.41 -2.46 13.03
N LYS A 168 -11.66 -1.39 12.27
CA LYS A 168 -10.77 -0.94 11.18
C LYS A 168 -9.38 -0.53 11.68
N ALA A 169 -9.31 0.27 12.75
CA ALA A 169 -8.04 0.70 13.34
C ALA A 169 -7.23 -0.49 13.89
N VAL A 170 -7.91 -1.44 14.55
CA VAL A 170 -7.29 -2.69 15.01
C VAL A 170 -6.78 -3.54 13.82
N SER A 171 -7.57 -3.63 12.75
CA SER A 171 -7.18 -4.35 11.52
C SER A 171 -5.95 -3.75 10.88
N SER A 172 -5.85 -2.42 10.77
CA SER A 172 -4.65 -1.80 10.18
C SER A 172 -3.40 -2.00 11.05
N CYS A 173 -3.53 -2.09 12.39
CA CYS A 173 -2.42 -2.50 13.26
C CYS A 173 -2.00 -3.96 13.05
N CYS A 174 -2.96 -4.85 12.80
CA CYS A 174 -2.67 -6.23 12.42
C CYS A 174 -1.94 -6.30 11.07
N ASP A 175 -2.36 -5.52 10.09
CA ASP A 175 -1.70 -5.46 8.78
C ASP A 175 -0.25 -4.96 8.90
N GLN A 176 0.03 -3.99 9.78
CA GLN A 176 1.41 -3.59 10.12
C GLN A 176 2.21 -4.76 10.70
N LEU A 177 1.63 -5.57 11.58
CA LEU A 177 2.30 -6.74 12.16
C LEU A 177 2.67 -7.77 11.10
N LEU A 178 1.76 -8.06 10.16
CA LEU A 178 1.96 -9.08 9.13
C LEU A 178 2.90 -8.62 8.00
N THR A 179 2.85 -7.35 7.62
CA THR A 179 3.70 -6.81 6.54
C THR A 179 5.12 -6.48 7.00
N CYS A 180 5.32 -6.27 8.31
CA CYS A 180 6.60 -5.85 8.86
C CYS A 180 7.78 -6.83 8.64
N PRO A 181 7.64 -8.16 8.80
CA PRO A 181 8.73 -9.11 8.54
C PRO A 181 9.18 -9.18 7.07
N ASP A 182 8.25 -8.94 6.14
CA ASP A 182 8.49 -8.96 4.69
C ASP A 182 8.96 -7.61 4.15
N SER A 183 9.11 -6.61 5.04
CA SER A 183 9.70 -5.32 4.70
C SER A 183 11.14 -5.52 4.22
N PRO A 184 11.54 -4.96 3.06
CA PRO A 184 12.91 -5.08 2.56
C PRO A 184 14.01 -4.55 3.50
N LEU A 185 13.62 -3.85 4.58
CA LEU A 185 14.52 -3.44 5.66
C LEU A 185 14.90 -4.58 6.62
N GLY A 186 14.27 -5.76 6.51
CA GLY A 186 14.58 -6.92 7.35
C GLY A 186 14.33 -6.66 8.84
N ARG A 187 13.23 -5.95 9.17
CA ARG A 187 12.90 -5.64 10.57
C ARG A 187 12.76 -6.94 11.36
N ASN A 188 13.33 -6.96 12.56
CA ASN A 188 13.21 -8.14 13.41
C ASN A 188 11.78 -8.22 14.00
N ARG A 189 11.36 -9.43 14.37
CA ARG A 189 10.00 -9.68 14.90
C ARG A 189 9.68 -8.84 16.15
N THR A 190 10.69 -8.54 16.97
CA THR A 190 10.55 -7.72 18.17
C THR A 190 10.18 -6.27 17.83
N GLU A 191 10.83 -5.68 16.82
CA GLU A 191 10.50 -4.35 16.29
C GLU A 191 9.07 -4.33 15.74
N CYS A 192 8.68 -5.36 14.97
CA CYS A 192 7.32 -5.49 14.45
C CYS A 192 6.26 -5.56 15.56
N ALA A 193 6.48 -6.43 16.56
CA ALA A 193 5.57 -6.55 17.70
C ALA A 193 5.50 -5.24 18.51
N SER A 194 6.64 -4.59 18.76
CA SER A 194 6.70 -3.30 19.45
C SER A 194 5.86 -2.24 18.75
N ARG A 195 5.98 -2.15 17.42
CA ARG A 195 5.23 -1.18 16.61
C ARG A 195 3.74 -1.51 16.55
N ALA A 196 3.37 -2.78 16.38
CA ALA A 196 1.98 -3.22 16.46
C ALA A 196 1.36 -2.92 17.83
N MET A 197 2.09 -3.08 18.93
CA MET A 197 1.62 -2.71 20.26
C MET A 197 1.43 -1.21 20.43
N THR A 198 2.32 -0.39 19.88
CA THR A 198 2.19 1.07 19.87
C THR A 198 0.98 1.49 19.04
N CYS A 199 0.78 0.88 17.87
CA CYS A 199 -0.39 1.07 17.01
C CYS A 199 -1.69 0.74 17.76
N LEU A 200 -1.78 -0.43 18.40
CA LEU A 200 -2.95 -0.81 19.20
C LEU A 200 -3.22 0.14 20.37
N LYS A 201 -2.17 0.73 20.95
CA LYS A 201 -2.31 1.77 21.98
C LYS A 201 -2.85 3.08 21.40
N GLY A 202 -2.46 3.43 20.16
CA GLY A 202 -2.99 4.59 19.44
C GLY A 202 -4.48 4.43 19.13
N ALA A 203 -4.87 3.28 18.60
CA ALA A 203 -6.27 2.95 18.30
C ALA A 203 -7.21 3.02 19.52
N ARG A 204 -6.66 2.95 20.75
CA ARG A 204 -7.38 3.09 22.02
C ARG A 204 -7.82 4.52 22.32
N ALA A 205 -7.05 5.53 21.91
CA ALA A 205 -7.26 6.93 22.31
C ALA A 205 -8.62 7.50 21.86
N ASP A 206 -9.35 6.71 21.07
CA ASP A 206 -10.56 7.03 20.36
C ASP A 206 -11.86 6.46 20.96
N GLU A 207 -11.80 5.59 21.98
CA GLU A 207 -12.98 5.13 22.71
C GLU A 207 -13.21 5.99 23.96
N HIS A 208 -14.14 6.96 23.90
CA HIS A 208 -14.77 7.47 25.12
C HIS A 208 -16.27 7.75 24.92
N GLU A 209 -17.03 7.36 25.96
CA GLU A 209 -18.48 7.51 26.20
C GLU A 209 -19.44 6.55 25.47
N GLY A 210 -19.36 5.25 25.77
CA GLY A 210 -20.47 4.33 25.47
C GLY A 210 -20.13 2.85 25.60
N PHE A 211 -20.87 2.16 26.48
CA PHE A 211 -20.95 0.69 26.67
C PHE A 211 -19.61 -0.07 26.88
N ASN A 212 -19.43 -0.64 28.08
CA ASN A 212 -18.28 -1.49 28.47
C ASN A 212 -16.89 -0.82 28.54
N LEU A 213 -16.81 0.34 29.21
CA LEU A 213 -15.60 1.17 29.51
C LEU A 213 -14.33 0.47 30.04
N GLY A 214 -14.32 -0.85 30.21
CA GLY A 214 -13.08 -1.58 30.51
C GLY A 214 -12.95 -2.91 29.78
N HIS A 215 -13.93 -3.33 28.97
CA HIS A 215 -13.83 -4.61 28.26
C HIS A 215 -12.86 -4.50 27.08
N CYS A 216 -12.99 -3.47 26.25
CA CYS A 216 -12.05 -3.22 25.15
C CYS A 216 -10.63 -2.99 25.68
N ASP A 217 -10.46 -2.16 26.70
CA ASP A 217 -9.17 -1.93 27.37
C ASP A 217 -8.49 -3.22 27.84
N ARG A 218 -9.24 -4.10 28.51
CA ARG A 218 -8.71 -5.41 28.93
C ARG A 218 -8.36 -6.28 27.75
N ALA A 219 -9.11 -6.22 26.66
CA ALA A 219 -8.81 -6.96 25.44
C ALA A 219 -7.53 -6.45 24.78
N LEU A 220 -7.36 -5.13 24.64
CA LEU A 220 -6.16 -4.49 24.13
C LEU A 220 -4.93 -4.88 24.94
N ASP A 221 -4.99 -4.73 26.27
CA ASP A 221 -3.86 -5.08 27.14
C ASP A 221 -3.53 -6.57 27.10
N ARG A 222 -4.55 -7.43 27.00
CA ARG A 222 -4.35 -8.87 26.84
C ARG A 222 -3.67 -9.19 25.51
N THR A 223 -4.17 -8.67 24.40
CA THR A 223 -3.58 -8.88 23.07
C THR A 223 -2.14 -8.37 23.01
N ARG A 224 -1.85 -7.19 23.59
CA ARG A 224 -0.48 -6.66 23.71
C ARG A 224 0.44 -7.58 24.51
N LYS A 225 -0.04 -8.12 25.64
CA LYS A 225 0.74 -9.07 26.44
C LYS A 225 1.08 -10.34 25.65
N TYR A 226 0.15 -10.88 24.87
CA TYR A 226 0.41 -12.07 24.05
C TYR A 226 1.24 -11.79 22.79
N LEU A 227 1.18 -10.59 22.22
CA LEU A 227 2.13 -10.16 21.19
C LEU A 227 3.58 -10.29 21.69
N VAL A 228 3.84 -9.90 22.94
CA VAL A 228 5.18 -10.05 23.54
C VAL A 228 5.53 -11.51 23.78
N LEU A 229 4.60 -12.33 24.28
CA LEU A 229 4.89 -13.69 24.69
C LEU A 229 4.96 -14.68 23.52
N ASP A 230 4.03 -14.66 22.59
CA ASP A 230 3.94 -15.67 21.53
C ASP A 230 4.81 -15.25 20.34
N TYR A 231 4.67 -14.02 19.85
CA TYR A 231 5.32 -13.58 18.62
C TYR A 231 6.84 -13.45 18.75
N ILE A 232 7.32 -12.96 19.90
CA ILE A 232 8.76 -12.81 20.15
C ILE A 232 9.41 -14.17 20.47
N ASN A 233 8.78 -14.99 21.32
CA ASN A 233 9.40 -16.26 21.74
C ASN A 233 9.36 -17.34 20.65
N GLU A 234 8.30 -17.42 19.83
CA GLU A 234 8.25 -18.37 18.71
C GLU A 234 9.32 -18.08 17.65
N GLY A 235 9.72 -16.81 17.51
CA GLY A 235 10.78 -16.38 16.61
C GLY A 235 12.18 -16.86 17.01
N SER A 236 12.42 -17.15 18.29
CA SER A 236 13.71 -17.66 18.78
C SER A 236 13.83 -19.19 18.67
N ALA A 237 12.72 -19.92 18.65
CA ALA A 237 12.71 -21.39 18.66
C ALA A 237 12.70 -22.02 17.26
N HIS A 238 12.21 -21.28 16.25
CA HIS A 238 12.16 -21.75 14.88
C HIS A 238 13.13 -20.97 14.00
N GLY A 239 14.08 -21.68 13.39
CA GLY A 239 14.95 -21.14 12.34
C GLY A 239 14.14 -20.47 11.22
N PRO A 240 14.82 -19.75 10.29
CA PRO A 240 14.17 -18.87 9.31
C PRO A 240 12.96 -19.55 8.67
N PRO A 241 11.80 -18.86 8.60
CA PRO A 241 10.58 -19.46 8.12
C PRO A 241 10.83 -20.08 6.75
N LYS A 242 10.55 -21.37 6.61
CA LYS A 242 10.49 -22.01 5.29
C LYS A 242 9.42 -21.23 4.52
N LYS A 243 9.83 -20.52 3.46
CA LYS A 243 8.94 -19.79 2.56
C LYS A 243 7.71 -20.66 2.30
N SER A 244 6.56 -20.25 2.81
CA SER A 244 5.31 -20.92 2.48
C SER A 244 5.04 -20.63 1.00
N HIS A 245 4.98 -21.68 0.21
CA HIS A 245 4.55 -21.59 -1.18
C HIS A 245 3.05 -21.23 -1.18
N ALA A 246 2.73 -19.94 -1.24
CA ALA A 246 1.41 -19.50 -1.68
C ALA A 246 1.19 -20.03 -3.12
N PRO A 247 -0.03 -20.48 -3.47
CA PRO A 247 -0.30 -20.98 -4.81
C PRO A 247 -0.11 -19.86 -5.84
N GLU A 248 0.85 -20.04 -6.75
CA GLU A 248 1.26 -19.14 -7.84
C GLU A 248 0.17 -18.84 -8.88
N LEU A 249 -1.12 -19.07 -8.58
CA LEU A 249 -2.20 -18.93 -9.56
C LEU A 249 -2.56 -17.48 -9.88
N PHE A 250 -2.21 -16.51 -9.03
CA PHE A 250 -2.57 -15.09 -9.22
C PHE A 250 -1.50 -14.23 -9.93
N VAL A 251 -0.26 -14.73 -10.09
CA VAL A 251 0.86 -13.93 -10.61
C VAL A 251 0.84 -13.81 -12.15
N HIS A 252 0.26 -14.78 -12.85
CA HIS A 252 0.20 -14.74 -14.32
C HIS A 252 -0.83 -13.75 -14.88
N SER A 253 -1.86 -13.38 -14.11
CA SER A 253 -2.93 -12.49 -14.60
C SER A 253 -2.47 -11.04 -14.79
N ASN A 254 -1.64 -10.54 -13.87
CA ASN A 254 -1.19 -9.14 -13.91
C ASN A 254 -0.12 -8.89 -14.99
N GLN A 255 0.70 -9.89 -15.32
CA GLN A 255 1.68 -9.79 -16.41
C GLN A 255 1.01 -9.70 -17.79
N ALA A 256 -0.05 -10.48 -18.01
CA ALA A 256 -0.83 -10.41 -19.24
C ALA A 256 -1.49 -9.04 -19.40
N PHE A 257 -2.01 -8.46 -18.31
CA PHE A 257 -2.65 -7.15 -18.31
C PHE A 257 -1.67 -6.01 -18.65
N VAL A 258 -0.47 -6.02 -18.05
CA VAL A 258 0.58 -5.02 -18.34
C VAL A 258 1.05 -5.13 -19.79
N LEU A 259 1.24 -6.36 -20.30
CA LEU A 259 1.59 -6.58 -21.72
C LEU A 259 0.50 -6.09 -22.68
N LEU A 260 -0.77 -6.34 -22.36
CA LEU A 260 -1.92 -5.86 -23.13
C LEU A 260 -1.98 -4.32 -23.16
N MET A 261 -1.71 -3.66 -22.03
CA MET A 261 -1.63 -2.21 -21.96
C MET A 261 -0.46 -1.66 -22.79
N CYS A 262 0.74 -2.24 -22.70
CA CYS A 262 1.87 -1.81 -23.53
C CYS A 262 1.58 -1.97 -25.03
N LEU A 263 0.95 -3.09 -25.44
CA LEU A 263 0.57 -3.32 -26.83
C LEU A 263 -0.49 -2.32 -27.31
N SER A 264 -1.49 -1.99 -26.49
CA SER A 264 -2.52 -1.01 -26.86
C SER A 264 -1.95 0.40 -27.05
N PHE A 265 -1.02 0.83 -26.17
CA PHE A 265 -0.30 2.09 -26.32
C PHE A 265 0.53 2.13 -27.61
N LEU A 266 1.30 1.07 -27.90
CA LEU A 266 2.10 0.99 -29.12
C LEU A 266 1.23 1.04 -30.38
N CYS A 267 0.07 0.39 -30.38
CA CYS A 267 -0.91 0.49 -31.47
C CYS A 267 -1.47 1.91 -31.63
N ALA A 268 -1.84 2.57 -30.53
CA ALA A 268 -2.35 3.94 -30.56
C ALA A 268 -1.32 4.94 -31.11
N PHE A 269 -0.06 4.85 -30.66
CA PHE A 269 1.03 5.67 -31.18
C PHE A 269 1.31 5.39 -32.65
N GLY A 270 1.26 4.13 -33.09
CA GLY A 270 1.38 3.78 -34.51
C GLY A 270 0.28 4.40 -35.37
N LEU A 271 -0.98 4.37 -34.92
CA LEU A 271 -2.11 4.98 -35.62
C LEU A 271 -2.00 6.52 -35.68
N LEU A 272 -1.58 7.16 -34.58
CA LEU A 272 -1.31 8.60 -34.57
C LEU A 272 -0.20 8.98 -35.55
N PHE A 273 0.90 8.22 -35.58
CA PHE A 273 2.04 8.50 -36.45
C PHE A 273 1.68 8.33 -37.94
N THR A 274 0.94 7.27 -38.27
CA THR A 274 0.47 7.04 -39.65
C THR A 274 -0.53 8.10 -40.10
N THR A 275 -1.44 8.52 -39.21
CA THR A 275 -2.41 9.58 -39.47
C THR A 275 -1.70 10.93 -39.68
N PHE A 276 -0.74 11.28 -38.81
CA PHE A 276 0.08 12.47 -38.97
C PHE A 276 0.83 12.50 -40.31
N LYS A 277 1.47 11.38 -40.68
CA LYS A 277 2.18 11.24 -41.97
C LYS A 277 1.22 11.38 -43.16
N TYR A 278 0.02 10.80 -43.07
CA TYR A 278 -1.02 10.94 -44.10
C TYR A 278 -1.46 12.39 -44.28
N TYR A 279 -1.74 13.11 -43.17
CA TYR A 279 -2.12 14.52 -43.23
C TYR A 279 -1.02 15.39 -43.84
N ARG A 280 0.23 15.17 -43.45
CA ARG A 280 1.39 15.88 -44.01
C ARG A 280 1.55 15.67 -45.52
N LEU A 281 1.42 14.44 -46.00
CA LEU A 281 1.47 14.16 -47.45
C LEU A 281 0.29 14.79 -48.19
N ARG A 282 -0.89 14.85 -47.57
CA ARG A 282 -2.07 15.48 -48.15
C ARG A 282 -1.93 16.99 -48.28
N THR A 283 -1.31 17.67 -47.30
CA THR A 283 -1.05 19.11 -47.38
C THR A 283 -0.05 19.43 -48.49
N GLU A 284 1.06 18.68 -48.58
CA GLU A 284 2.07 18.84 -49.64
C GLU A 284 1.49 18.60 -51.06
N ASN A 285 0.49 17.70 -51.18
CA ASN A 285 -0.16 17.43 -52.47
C ASN A 285 -1.21 18.49 -52.84
N LYS A 286 -1.89 19.11 -51.85
CA LYS A 286 -2.76 20.26 -52.11
C LYS A 286 -1.95 21.44 -52.64
N GLU A 287 -0.82 21.76 -52.02
CA GLU A 287 0.05 22.87 -52.46
C GLU A 287 0.53 22.68 -53.91
N ARG A 288 0.93 21.46 -54.30
CA ARG A 288 1.29 21.14 -55.69
C ARG A 288 0.13 21.33 -56.69
N LYS A 289 -1.11 21.02 -56.31
CA LYS A 289 -2.26 21.23 -57.20
C LYS A 289 -2.55 22.71 -57.43
N TYR A 290 -2.37 23.57 -56.42
CA TYR A 290 -2.60 25.01 -56.58
C TYR A 290 -1.46 25.72 -57.34
N SER A 291 -0.21 25.28 -57.20
CA SER A 291 0.92 25.85 -57.95
C SER A 291 0.89 25.55 -59.45
N THR A 292 0.17 24.50 -59.87
CA THR A 292 0.06 24.13 -61.30
C THR A 292 -1.05 24.90 -62.02
N ILE A 293 -2.04 25.42 -61.29
CA ILE A 293 -3.18 26.16 -61.87
C ILE A 293 -2.79 27.63 -62.16
N THR A 294 -1.88 28.22 -61.39
CA THR A 294 -1.43 29.61 -61.58
C THR A 294 -0.46 29.81 -62.75
N LEU A 295 0.11 28.75 -63.34
CA LEU A 295 1.04 28.85 -64.47
C LEU A 295 0.39 28.72 -65.85
N SER A 296 -0.91 28.42 -65.95
CA SER A 296 -1.61 28.19 -67.23
C SER A 296 -2.48 29.37 -67.69
N THR A 297 -2.48 30.49 -66.96
CA THR A 297 -3.32 31.68 -67.25
C THR A 297 -2.50 32.94 -67.53
N ALA A 298 -1.23 32.80 -67.95
CA ALA A 298 -0.37 33.90 -68.37
C ALA A 298 0.11 33.67 -69.81
#